data_AF-A0A7J2UVJ3-F1
#
_entry.id   AF-A0A7J2UVJ3-F1
#
_cell.length_a   1.000
_cell.length_b   1.000
_cell.length_c   1.000
_cell.angle_alpha   90.00
_cell.angle_beta   90.00
_cell.angle_gamma   90.00
#
_symmetry.space_group_name_H-M   'P 1'
#
loop_
_entity.id
_entity.type
_entity.pdbx_description
1 polymer ?
#
loop_
_entity_poly.entity_id
_entity_poly.type
_entity_poly.pdbx_seq_one_letter_code
_entity_poly.pdbx_strand_id
1 'polypeptide(L)'
;MRGSVFIMEIKKSWKGLLIFLLLIFIYHAGITAIYSIWGDMGIDGLEGEEFLNLTTDETGNVTLSWATVENASMYTVMSSNNSLMIPSTVAYSGNENSTVLFINPEDTVYLAVVAMVNNKTVFLGMTTNDEIKNTFADMFDNPFFQSFGGGRDIRLDTIEGFISVEMLSMLMFVGGIYLVYRSSASLSLEIEGKYLDILLSAPISRIQYILEKIFFLFFATLLFALVTATGIYLGMLSLGLAEPIKFAIIYLTILSSIPMFMVFQTIGLVGALSTKTGKGGFGIGMGAMVASYFFMLVAIFVEKLGWLQYLSINKYWDYNMILYDGSFPFWQTAVLCAMFIVLSGVAVYLFNMKDLPT
;
A
#
# COMPACT_ATOMS: atom_id res chain seq x y z
N MET A 1 24.14 28.23 -28.60
CA MET A 1 22.92 27.52 -28.16
C MET A 1 23.03 27.29 -26.66
N ARG A 2 22.14 27.88 -25.84
CA ARG A 2 22.08 27.58 -24.40
C ARG A 2 21.65 26.12 -24.25
N GLY A 3 22.56 25.24 -23.85
CA GLY A 3 22.20 23.87 -23.48
C GLY A 3 21.41 23.92 -22.18
N SER A 4 20.19 23.35 -22.17
CA SER A 4 19.45 23.15 -20.94
C SER A 4 19.86 21.82 -20.32
N VAL A 5 20.24 21.87 -19.05
CA VAL A 5 20.58 20.70 -18.21
C VAL A 5 19.39 19.74 -18.17
N PHE A 6 18.16 20.27 -18.12
CA PHE A 6 16.94 19.47 -18.22
C PHE A 6 16.88 18.60 -19.48
N ILE A 7 17.17 19.16 -20.65
CA ILE A 7 17.16 18.41 -21.92
C ILE A 7 18.27 17.35 -21.94
N MET A 8 19.43 17.65 -21.35
CA MET A 8 20.53 16.70 -21.24
C MET A 8 20.15 15.51 -20.35
N GLU A 9 19.52 15.76 -19.21
CA GLU A 9 19.06 14.70 -18.29
C GLU A 9 18.01 13.78 -18.92
N ILE A 10 17.06 14.35 -19.65
CA ILE A 10 16.07 13.57 -20.42
C ILE A 10 16.79 12.67 -21.41
N LYS A 11 17.67 13.22 -22.27
CA LYS A 11 18.36 12.43 -23.29
C LYS A 11 19.25 11.34 -22.70
N LYS A 12 19.85 11.58 -21.54
CA LYS A 12 20.69 10.60 -20.84
C LYS A 12 19.85 9.46 -20.24
N SER A 13 18.63 9.75 -19.82
CA SER A 13 17.89 8.90 -18.89
C SER A 13 16.57 8.34 -19.44
N TRP A 14 16.15 8.75 -20.64
CA TRP A 14 14.83 8.43 -21.20
C TRP A 14 14.54 6.93 -21.30
N LYS A 15 15.52 6.09 -21.69
CA LYS A 15 15.31 4.63 -21.80
C LYS A 15 14.96 4.00 -20.47
N GLY A 16 15.73 4.33 -19.43
CA GLY A 16 15.48 3.84 -18.07
C GLY A 16 14.14 4.35 -17.53
N LEU A 17 13.81 5.61 -17.79
CA LEU A 17 12.54 6.20 -17.39
C LEU A 17 11.36 5.52 -18.10
N LEU A 18 11.44 5.26 -19.41
CA LEU A 18 10.37 4.58 -20.13
C LEU A 18 10.15 3.14 -19.65
N ILE A 19 11.23 2.38 -19.45
CA ILE A 19 11.11 1.01 -18.94
C ILE A 19 10.47 1.03 -17.55
N PHE A 20 10.92 1.94 -16.67
CA PHE A 20 10.32 2.12 -15.35
C PHE A 20 8.83 2.47 -15.44
N LEU A 21 8.45 3.47 -16.24
CA LEU A 21 7.06 3.87 -16.41
C LEU A 21 6.20 2.74 -16.98
N LEU A 22 6.71 1.96 -17.94
CA LEU A 22 6.01 0.81 -18.49
C LEU A 22 5.80 -0.30 -17.43
N LEU A 23 6.79 -0.58 -16.60
CA LEU A 23 6.64 -1.54 -15.49
C LEU A 23 5.63 -1.06 -14.46
N ILE A 24 5.67 0.23 -14.10
CA ILE A 24 4.70 0.86 -13.20
C ILE A 24 3.28 0.77 -13.76
N PHE A 25 3.12 1.02 -15.05
CA PHE A 25 1.85 0.90 -15.73
C PHE A 25 1.30 -0.53 -15.66
N ILE A 26 2.11 -1.52 -16.05
CA ILE A 26 1.73 -2.94 -16.03
C ILE A 26 1.39 -3.39 -14.62
N TYR A 27 2.20 -3.01 -13.63
CA TYR A 27 1.97 -3.35 -12.23
C TYR A 27 0.62 -2.81 -11.73
N HIS A 28 0.36 -1.51 -11.89
CA HIS A 28 -0.88 -0.90 -11.37
C HIS A 28 -2.12 -1.34 -12.16
N ALA A 29 -2.04 -1.49 -13.48
CA ALA A 29 -3.14 -2.02 -14.27
C ALA A 29 -3.43 -3.49 -13.91
N GLY A 30 -2.39 -4.30 -13.77
CA GLY A 30 -2.50 -5.72 -13.44
C GLY A 30 -3.04 -5.98 -12.04
N ILE A 31 -2.51 -5.29 -11.02
CA ILE A 31 -2.98 -5.47 -9.64
C ILE A 31 -4.43 -5.00 -9.47
N THR A 32 -4.83 -3.94 -10.18
CA THR A 32 -6.23 -3.51 -10.19
C THR A 32 -7.14 -4.57 -10.80
N ALA A 33 -6.72 -5.22 -11.89
CA ALA A 33 -7.50 -6.28 -12.52
C ALA A 33 -7.67 -7.52 -11.63
N ILE A 34 -6.81 -7.71 -10.62
CA ILE A 34 -6.91 -8.79 -9.62
C ILE A 34 -7.98 -8.50 -8.56
N TYR A 35 -8.53 -7.28 -8.48
CA TYR A 35 -9.58 -6.91 -7.51
C TYR A 35 -10.78 -7.86 -7.52
N SER A 36 -11.18 -8.43 -8.67
CA SER A 36 -12.31 -9.37 -8.72
C SER A 36 -12.12 -10.56 -7.77
N ILE A 37 -10.88 -11.03 -7.61
CA ILE A 37 -10.55 -12.09 -6.65
C ILE A 37 -10.86 -11.66 -5.22
N TRP A 38 -10.64 -10.39 -4.88
CA TRP A 38 -10.90 -9.82 -3.55
C TRP A 38 -12.36 -9.48 -3.32
N GLY A 39 -13.05 -8.94 -4.33
CA GLY A 39 -14.48 -8.68 -4.27
C GLY A 39 -15.27 -9.96 -4.02
N ASP A 40 -14.93 -11.05 -4.71
CA ASP A 40 -15.63 -12.34 -4.56
C ASP A 40 -15.35 -12.97 -3.18
N MET A 41 -14.17 -12.74 -2.58
CA MET A 41 -13.86 -13.17 -1.20
C MET A 41 -14.65 -12.41 -0.12
N GLY A 42 -15.25 -11.26 -0.47
CA GLY A 42 -15.96 -10.38 0.46
C GLY A 42 -17.49 -10.46 0.36
N ILE A 43 -18.06 -11.26 -0.56
CA ILE A 43 -19.49 -11.14 -0.92
C ILE A 43 -20.35 -12.37 -0.59
N ASP A 44 -19.79 -13.55 -0.40
CA ASP A 44 -20.60 -14.73 -0.11
C ASP A 44 -20.39 -15.19 1.34
N GLY A 45 -21.46 -15.70 1.97
CA GLY A 45 -21.47 -16.17 3.35
C GLY A 45 -20.41 -17.24 3.66
N LEU A 46 -20.50 -17.86 4.82
CA LEU A 46 -19.49 -18.85 5.19
C LEU A 46 -19.48 -20.01 4.17
N GLU A 47 -18.29 -20.49 3.81
CA GLU A 47 -18.15 -21.53 2.78
C GLU A 47 -19.03 -22.74 3.13
N GLY A 48 -19.93 -23.15 2.24
CA GLY A 48 -20.84 -24.27 2.46
C GLY A 48 -21.95 -24.04 3.50
N GLU A 49 -22.23 -22.79 3.89
CA GLU A 49 -23.30 -22.43 4.82
C GLU A 49 -24.67 -22.96 4.36
N GLU A 50 -24.92 -23.01 3.06
CA GLU A 50 -26.16 -23.56 2.47
C GLU A 50 -26.43 -25.04 2.82
N PHE A 51 -25.40 -25.78 3.24
CA PHE A 51 -25.51 -27.16 3.67
C PHE A 51 -25.72 -27.30 5.18
N LEU A 52 -25.69 -26.20 5.91
CA LEU A 52 -25.83 -26.14 7.36
C LEU A 52 -27.09 -25.39 7.74
N ASN A 53 -27.75 -25.84 8.80
CA ASN A 53 -28.89 -25.14 9.37
C ASN A 53 -28.71 -25.04 10.88
N LEU A 54 -28.58 -23.79 11.34
CA LEU A 54 -28.40 -23.44 12.74
C LEU A 54 -29.72 -22.86 13.27
N THR A 55 -30.28 -23.52 14.28
CA THR A 55 -31.54 -23.08 14.92
C THR A 55 -31.30 -22.88 16.40
N THR A 56 -31.87 -21.81 16.96
CA THR A 56 -31.77 -21.51 18.39
C THR A 56 -33.13 -21.69 19.03
N ASP A 57 -33.22 -22.59 20.01
CA ASP A 57 -34.46 -22.85 20.75
C ASP A 57 -34.73 -21.72 21.78
N GLU A 58 -35.99 -21.59 22.21
CA GLU A 58 -36.42 -20.60 23.23
C GLU A 58 -35.69 -20.73 24.59
N THR A 59 -34.96 -21.83 24.79
CA THR A 59 -34.15 -22.10 26.00
C THR A 59 -32.67 -21.70 25.84
N GLY A 60 -32.26 -21.20 24.67
CA GLY A 60 -30.89 -20.79 24.38
C GLY A 60 -29.96 -21.92 23.89
N ASN A 61 -30.49 -23.12 23.65
CA ASN A 61 -29.72 -24.21 23.06
C ASN A 61 -29.63 -24.04 21.54
N VAL A 62 -28.43 -24.22 20.99
CA VAL A 62 -28.17 -24.09 19.56
C VAL A 62 -28.13 -25.49 18.94
N THR A 63 -29.07 -25.78 18.05
CA THR A 63 -29.11 -27.03 17.30
C THR A 63 -28.50 -26.79 15.92
N LEU A 64 -27.36 -27.45 15.67
CA LEU A 64 -26.70 -27.47 14.37
C LEU A 64 -27.10 -28.75 13.62
N SER A 65 -27.58 -28.60 12.40
CA SER A 65 -27.89 -29.71 11.49
C SER A 65 -27.21 -29.51 10.14
N TRP A 66 -26.91 -30.61 9.44
CA TRP A 66 -26.19 -30.55 8.16
C TRP A 66 -26.70 -31.56 7.14
N ALA A 67 -26.47 -31.27 5.86
CA ALA A 67 -26.78 -32.17 4.76
C ALA A 67 -26.00 -33.49 4.87
N THR A 68 -26.68 -34.60 4.62
CA THR A 68 -26.07 -35.93 4.65
C THR A 68 -25.19 -36.15 3.42
N VAL A 69 -23.96 -36.61 3.63
CA VAL A 69 -23.03 -36.98 2.56
C VAL A 69 -23.01 -38.49 2.36
N GLU A 70 -23.15 -38.94 1.11
CA GLU A 70 -23.08 -40.37 0.78
C GLU A 70 -21.73 -40.97 1.18
N ASN A 71 -21.75 -42.15 1.80
CA ASN A 71 -20.58 -42.88 2.30
C ASN A 71 -19.78 -42.17 3.41
N ALA A 72 -20.38 -41.22 4.13
CA ALA A 72 -19.78 -40.65 5.33
C ALA A 72 -19.80 -41.66 6.49
N SER A 73 -18.64 -41.96 7.06
CA SER A 73 -18.48 -42.86 8.21
C SER A 73 -18.60 -42.14 9.55
N MET A 74 -18.33 -40.82 9.57
CA MET A 74 -18.34 -39.98 10.78
C MET A 74 -18.39 -38.50 10.38
N TYR A 75 -19.05 -37.69 11.20
CA TYR A 75 -19.01 -36.23 11.15
C TYR A 75 -18.27 -35.70 12.38
N THR A 76 -17.48 -34.65 12.20
CA THR A 76 -16.82 -33.92 13.27
C THR A 76 -17.20 -32.45 13.14
N VAL A 77 -17.69 -31.87 14.23
CA VAL A 77 -17.97 -30.44 14.33
C VAL A 77 -16.83 -29.81 15.11
N MET A 78 -16.19 -28.81 14.52
CA MET A 78 -15.17 -28.00 15.15
C MET A 78 -15.77 -26.65 15.53
N SER A 79 -15.38 -26.13 16.69
CA SER A 79 -15.77 -24.81 17.17
C SER A 79 -14.54 -23.93 17.43
N SER A 80 -14.69 -22.64 17.17
CA SER A 80 -13.67 -21.61 17.36
C SER A 80 -14.34 -20.28 17.68
N ASN A 81 -13.64 -19.43 18.43
CA ASN A 81 -14.04 -18.04 18.67
C ASN A 81 -13.52 -17.06 17.60
N ASN A 82 -12.88 -17.58 16.55
CA ASN A 82 -12.39 -16.83 15.40
C ASN A 82 -12.81 -17.57 14.12
N SER A 83 -13.25 -16.81 13.11
CA SER A 83 -13.61 -17.27 11.78
C SER A 83 -12.51 -18.07 11.06
N LEU A 84 -11.24 -17.87 11.41
CA LEU A 84 -10.11 -18.64 10.87
C LEU A 84 -10.00 -20.07 11.43
N MET A 85 -10.81 -20.45 12.42
CA MET A 85 -10.77 -21.79 13.04
C MET A 85 -9.41 -22.18 13.64
N ILE A 86 -8.62 -21.20 14.08
CA ILE A 86 -7.29 -21.41 14.65
C ILE A 86 -7.13 -20.60 15.95
N PRO A 87 -7.03 -21.24 17.13
CA PRO A 87 -7.13 -22.69 17.37
C PRO A 87 -8.57 -23.19 17.31
N SER A 88 -8.79 -24.38 16.72
CA SER A 88 -10.08 -25.07 16.75
C SER A 88 -10.17 -26.10 17.86
N THR A 89 -11.38 -26.33 18.37
CA THR A 89 -11.70 -27.37 19.35
C THR A 89 -12.79 -28.27 18.80
N VAL A 90 -12.72 -29.58 19.08
CA VAL A 90 -13.76 -30.52 18.65
C VAL A 90 -14.96 -30.37 19.57
N ALA A 91 -16.08 -29.90 19.03
CA ALA A 91 -17.34 -29.71 19.75
C ALA A 91 -18.21 -30.98 19.71
N TYR A 92 -18.17 -31.73 18.60
CA TYR A 92 -18.90 -32.98 18.44
C TYR A 92 -18.17 -33.93 17.49
N SER A 93 -18.31 -35.23 17.73
CA SER A 93 -17.87 -36.28 16.80
C SER A 93 -18.83 -37.46 16.90
N GLY A 94 -19.42 -37.86 15.77
CA GLY A 94 -20.40 -38.92 15.75
C GLY A 94 -20.96 -39.18 14.35
N ASN A 95 -21.98 -40.04 14.26
CA ASN A 95 -22.53 -40.49 12.97
C ASN A 95 -23.88 -39.86 12.64
N GLU A 96 -24.44 -39.10 13.57
CA GLU A 96 -25.70 -38.37 13.39
C GLU A 96 -25.47 -37.10 12.54
N ASN A 97 -26.55 -36.58 11.94
CA ASN A 97 -26.54 -35.40 11.07
C ASN A 97 -26.99 -34.11 11.78
N SER A 98 -27.11 -34.16 13.10
CA SER A 98 -27.46 -33.02 13.94
C SER A 98 -26.81 -33.16 15.31
N THR A 99 -26.54 -32.05 15.97
CA THR A 99 -26.05 -32.01 17.35
C THR A 99 -26.53 -30.76 18.07
N VAL A 100 -26.71 -30.87 19.39
CA VAL A 100 -27.09 -29.74 20.24
C VAL A 100 -25.84 -29.23 20.94
N LEU A 101 -25.54 -27.95 20.74
CA LEU A 101 -24.39 -27.27 21.30
C LEU A 101 -24.86 -26.21 22.31
N PHE A 102 -24.13 -26.13 23.41
CA PHE A 102 -24.31 -25.06 24.40
C PHE A 102 -23.35 -23.94 24.03
N ILE A 103 -23.90 -22.85 23.51
CA ILE A 103 -23.16 -21.63 23.15
C ILE A 103 -23.69 -20.51 24.03
N ASN A 104 -22.79 -19.78 24.69
CA ASN A 104 -23.21 -18.61 25.46
C ASN A 104 -23.78 -17.55 24.50
N PRO A 105 -24.91 -16.91 24.81
CA PRO A 105 -25.51 -15.92 23.93
C PRO A 105 -24.65 -14.69 23.65
N GLU A 106 -23.64 -14.41 24.49
CA GLU A 106 -22.74 -13.27 24.35
C GLU A 106 -21.46 -13.59 23.54
N ASP A 107 -21.20 -14.88 23.26
CA ASP A 107 -19.98 -15.33 22.57
C ASP A 107 -20.28 -15.60 21.09
N THR A 108 -19.53 -14.96 20.19
CA THR A 108 -19.52 -15.32 18.76
C THR A 108 -18.73 -16.61 18.58
N VAL A 109 -19.38 -17.67 18.10
CA VAL A 109 -18.78 -18.99 17.90
C VAL A 109 -19.00 -19.44 16.46
N TYR A 110 -17.89 -19.70 15.78
CA TYR A 110 -17.89 -20.29 14.45
C TYR A 110 -17.85 -21.81 14.56
N LEU A 111 -18.66 -22.47 13.73
CA LEU A 111 -18.80 -23.92 13.68
C LEU A 111 -18.49 -24.44 12.27
N ALA A 112 -17.55 -25.37 12.16
CA ALA A 112 -17.19 -26.04 10.90
C ALA A 112 -17.57 -27.51 10.97
N VAL A 113 -18.21 -28.03 9.93
CA VAL A 113 -18.58 -29.44 9.83
C VAL A 113 -17.70 -30.12 8.79
N VAL A 114 -17.02 -31.19 9.21
CA VAL A 114 -16.25 -32.06 8.33
C VAL A 114 -16.79 -33.49 8.40
N ALA A 115 -16.89 -34.14 7.24
CA ALA A 115 -17.25 -35.54 7.13
C ALA A 115 -16.04 -36.39 6.79
N MET A 116 -15.98 -37.60 7.34
CA MET A 116 -15.02 -38.62 6.96
C MET A 116 -15.66 -39.52 5.91
N VAL A 117 -15.22 -39.45 4.65
CA VAL A 117 -15.73 -40.25 3.54
C VAL A 117 -14.58 -41.07 2.97
N ASN A 118 -14.70 -42.41 2.98
CA ASN A 118 -13.66 -43.32 2.47
C ASN A 118 -12.24 -43.00 3.01
N ASN A 119 -12.14 -42.72 4.31
CA ASN A 119 -10.90 -42.34 4.99
C ASN A 119 -10.27 -41.02 4.50
N LYS A 120 -11.06 -40.12 3.90
CA LYS A 120 -10.70 -38.74 3.58
C LYS A 120 -11.61 -37.76 4.31
N THR A 121 -11.05 -36.67 4.81
CA THR A 121 -11.81 -35.56 5.37
C THR A 121 -12.35 -34.69 4.24
N VAL A 122 -13.66 -34.50 4.21
CA VAL A 122 -14.39 -33.63 3.30
C VAL A 122 -14.99 -32.51 4.13
N PHE A 123 -14.70 -31.27 3.77
CA PHE A 123 -15.33 -30.10 4.38
C PHE A 123 -16.74 -29.95 3.81
N LEU A 124 -17.76 -29.87 4.68
CA LEU A 124 -19.15 -29.63 4.26
C LEU A 124 -19.46 -28.14 4.22
N GLY A 125 -19.10 -27.44 5.28
CA GLY A 125 -19.32 -26.02 5.38
C GLY A 125 -19.05 -25.46 6.77
N MET A 126 -19.29 -24.16 6.92
CA MET A 126 -19.13 -23.41 8.16
C MET A 126 -20.33 -22.48 8.40
N THR A 127 -20.65 -22.24 9.66
CA THR A 127 -21.75 -21.36 10.09
C THR A 127 -21.37 -20.65 11.39
N THR A 128 -22.13 -19.63 11.78
CA THR A 128 -21.92 -18.85 13.01
C THR A 128 -23.27 -18.54 13.67
N ASN A 129 -23.26 -18.30 14.97
CA ASN A 129 -24.44 -17.89 15.74
C ASN A 129 -24.72 -16.38 15.70
N ASP A 130 -23.79 -15.59 15.15
CA ASP A 130 -23.85 -14.13 15.06
C ASP A 130 -23.95 -13.67 13.58
N GLU A 131 -24.03 -12.37 13.30
CA GLU A 131 -23.92 -11.88 11.92
C GLU A 131 -22.67 -12.46 11.23
N ILE A 132 -22.83 -12.96 10.00
CA ILE A 132 -21.73 -13.49 9.20
C ILE A 132 -20.75 -12.36 8.93
N LYS A 133 -19.76 -12.23 9.81
CA LYS A 133 -18.54 -11.52 9.50
C LYS A 133 -17.69 -12.46 8.68
N ASN A 134 -17.50 -12.10 7.41
CA ASN A 134 -16.61 -12.82 6.51
C ASN A 134 -15.25 -13.02 7.18
N THR A 135 -14.71 -14.24 7.10
CA THR A 135 -13.40 -14.60 7.67
C THR A 135 -12.29 -13.65 7.23
N PHE A 136 -12.40 -13.12 6.01
CA PHE A 136 -11.53 -12.09 5.49
C PHE A 136 -11.71 -10.73 6.18
N ALA A 137 -12.95 -10.33 6.53
CA ALA A 137 -13.22 -9.07 7.23
C ALA A 137 -12.60 -9.05 8.63
N ASP A 138 -12.72 -10.13 9.40
CA ASP A 138 -12.11 -10.24 10.74
C ASP A 138 -10.57 -10.17 10.68
N MET A 139 -9.94 -10.69 9.62
CA MET A 139 -8.50 -10.54 9.42
C MET A 139 -8.11 -9.06 9.26
N PHE A 140 -8.93 -8.26 8.58
CA PHE A 140 -8.65 -6.84 8.34
C PHE A 140 -8.97 -5.93 9.53
N ASP A 141 -9.83 -6.38 10.45
CA ASP A 141 -10.02 -5.74 11.76
C ASP A 141 -8.76 -5.81 12.65
N ASN A 142 -7.78 -6.64 12.30
CA ASN A 142 -6.52 -6.68 13.02
C ASN A 142 -5.72 -5.36 12.87
N PRO A 143 -5.17 -4.80 13.96
CA PRO A 143 -4.33 -3.58 13.91
C PRO A 143 -3.18 -3.66 12.90
N PHE A 144 -2.66 -4.85 12.62
CA PHE A 144 -1.63 -5.09 11.61
C PHE A 144 -2.11 -4.67 10.22
N PHE A 145 -3.30 -5.11 9.81
CA PHE A 145 -3.84 -4.80 8.50
C PHE A 145 -4.35 -3.36 8.41
N GLN A 146 -4.97 -2.84 9.47
CA GLN A 146 -5.36 -1.42 9.54
C GLN A 146 -4.17 -0.47 9.38
N SER A 147 -2.96 -0.89 9.75
CA SER A 147 -1.75 -0.07 9.58
C SER A 147 -1.42 0.24 8.12
N PHE A 148 -1.75 -0.66 7.18
CA PHE A 148 -1.59 -0.41 5.74
C PHE A 148 -2.59 0.62 5.23
N GLY A 149 -3.76 0.71 5.88
CA GLY A 149 -4.78 1.74 5.65
C GLY A 149 -4.51 3.09 6.35
N GLY A 150 -3.35 3.26 6.99
CA GLY A 150 -3.04 4.48 7.75
C GLY A 150 -3.81 4.59 9.07
N GLY A 151 -4.25 3.46 9.65
CA GLY A 151 -4.97 3.41 10.91
C GLY A 151 -6.47 3.72 10.81
N ARG A 152 -7.04 3.68 9.59
CA ARG A 152 -8.48 3.74 9.35
C ARG A 152 -9.05 2.33 9.18
N ASP A 153 -10.31 2.17 9.55
CA ASP A 153 -11.10 0.99 9.22
C ASP A 153 -11.42 1.01 7.71
N ILE A 154 -10.79 0.10 6.96
CA ILE A 154 -10.83 0.07 5.50
C ILE A 154 -11.33 -1.29 5.02
N ARG A 155 -12.41 -1.22 4.26
CA ARG A 155 -13.15 -2.34 3.68
C ARG A 155 -12.55 -2.76 2.33
N LEU A 156 -11.79 -3.86 2.31
CA LEU A 156 -11.13 -4.37 1.10
C LEU A 156 -12.07 -5.02 0.08
N ASP A 157 -13.30 -5.34 0.50
CA ASP A 157 -14.40 -5.73 -0.37
C ASP A 157 -14.89 -4.57 -1.25
N THR A 158 -14.43 -3.35 -0.99
CA THR A 158 -14.67 -2.18 -1.84
C THR A 158 -13.44 -1.85 -2.69
N ILE A 159 -13.67 -1.33 -3.89
CA ILE A 159 -12.59 -0.95 -4.80
C ILE A 159 -11.72 0.18 -4.22
N GLU A 160 -12.32 1.09 -3.45
CA GLU A 160 -11.63 2.16 -2.73
C GLU A 160 -10.69 1.58 -1.66
N GLY A 161 -11.15 0.60 -0.89
CA GLY A 161 -10.33 -0.08 0.11
C GLY A 161 -9.18 -0.85 -0.50
N PHE A 162 -9.47 -1.61 -1.55
CA PHE A 162 -8.44 -2.34 -2.28
C PHE A 162 -7.34 -1.40 -2.81
N ILE A 163 -7.72 -0.31 -3.49
CA ILE A 163 -6.76 0.69 -4.00
C ILE A 163 -5.96 1.31 -2.84
N SER A 164 -6.60 1.67 -1.74
CA SER A 164 -5.93 2.24 -0.56
C SER A 164 -4.82 1.33 -0.03
N VAL A 165 -5.17 0.09 0.30
CA VAL A 165 -4.26 -0.82 1.01
C VAL A 165 -3.25 -1.46 0.08
N GLU A 166 -3.66 -2.03 -1.05
CA GLU A 166 -2.73 -2.79 -1.90
C GLU A 166 -1.87 -1.87 -2.78
N MET A 167 -2.44 -0.76 -3.24
CA MET A 167 -1.78 0.10 -4.23
C MET A 167 -1.13 1.31 -3.57
N LEU A 168 -1.90 2.11 -2.81
CA LEU A 168 -1.41 3.37 -2.27
C LEU A 168 -0.45 3.17 -1.10
N SER A 169 -0.69 2.19 -0.21
CA SER A 169 0.24 1.88 0.88
C SER A 169 1.63 1.43 0.38
N MET A 170 1.66 0.73 -0.76
CA MET A 170 2.89 0.21 -1.37
C MET A 170 3.54 1.20 -2.35
N LEU A 171 2.84 2.28 -2.72
CA LEU A 171 3.29 3.23 -3.75
C LEU A 171 4.65 3.84 -3.42
N MET A 172 4.91 4.13 -2.14
CA MET A 172 6.19 4.66 -1.68
C MET A 172 7.35 3.71 -2.03
N PHE A 173 7.17 2.40 -1.87
CA PHE A 173 8.23 1.43 -2.18
C PHE A 173 8.36 1.20 -3.69
N VAL A 174 7.23 0.97 -4.37
CA VAL A 174 7.21 0.66 -5.81
C VAL A 174 7.78 1.83 -6.64
N GLY A 175 7.36 3.06 -6.34
CA GLY A 175 7.82 4.26 -7.03
C GLY A 175 9.08 4.89 -6.43
N GLY A 176 9.14 4.97 -5.10
CA GLY A 176 10.13 5.77 -4.38
C GLY A 176 11.54 5.24 -4.51
N ILE A 177 11.74 3.91 -4.61
CA ILE A 177 13.08 3.32 -4.81
C ILE A 177 13.73 3.88 -6.07
N TYR A 178 13.00 3.83 -7.19
CA TYR A 178 13.51 4.34 -8.46
C TYR A 178 13.71 5.86 -8.42
N LEU A 179 12.74 6.61 -7.90
CA LEU A 179 12.82 8.07 -7.86
C LEU A 179 14.00 8.55 -6.99
N VAL A 180 14.22 7.96 -5.81
CA VAL A 180 15.36 8.26 -4.93
C VAL A 180 16.68 7.82 -5.56
N TYR A 181 16.72 6.67 -6.23
CA TYR A 181 17.88 6.25 -7.02
C TYR A 181 18.21 7.30 -8.09
N ARG A 182 17.19 7.79 -8.81
CA ARG A 182 17.34 8.79 -9.87
C ARG A 182 17.84 10.13 -9.33
N SER A 183 17.36 10.59 -8.18
CA SER A 183 17.87 11.83 -7.57
C SER A 183 19.35 11.71 -7.20
N SER A 184 19.73 10.57 -6.63
CA SER A 184 21.10 10.31 -6.20
C SER A 184 22.06 10.12 -7.38
N ALA A 185 21.62 9.43 -8.43
CA ALA A 185 22.40 9.17 -9.64
C ALA A 185 22.56 10.41 -10.54
N SER A 186 21.63 11.38 -10.44
CA SER A 186 21.68 12.60 -11.26
C SER A 186 22.95 13.43 -11.02
N LEU A 187 23.51 13.37 -9.80
CA LEU A 187 24.71 14.13 -9.44
C LEU A 187 25.99 13.29 -9.44
N SER A 188 25.88 12.01 -9.10
CA SER A 188 27.04 11.16 -8.88
C SER A 188 27.88 10.93 -10.13
N LEU A 189 27.25 10.79 -11.30
CA LEU A 189 27.95 10.54 -12.55
C LEU A 189 28.87 11.70 -12.95
N GLU A 190 28.55 12.91 -12.51
CA GLU A 190 29.32 14.12 -12.82
C GLU A 190 30.38 14.40 -11.77
N ILE A 191 30.09 14.10 -10.49
CA ILE A 191 31.03 14.19 -9.38
C ILE A 191 32.12 13.11 -9.47
N GLU A 192 31.72 11.84 -9.66
CA GLU A 192 32.64 10.71 -9.74
C GLU A 192 33.45 10.73 -11.06
N GLY A 193 32.84 11.23 -12.14
CA GLY A 193 33.49 11.34 -13.44
C GLY A 193 34.41 12.56 -13.61
N LYS A 194 34.50 13.47 -12.62
CA LYS A 194 35.23 14.75 -12.70
C LYS A 194 34.83 15.65 -13.89
N TYR A 195 33.62 15.47 -14.43
CA TYR A 195 33.14 16.26 -15.58
C TYR A 195 32.49 17.58 -15.18
N LEU A 196 32.29 17.79 -13.88
CA LEU A 196 31.56 18.94 -13.36
C LEU A 196 32.25 20.27 -13.68
N ASP A 197 33.59 20.30 -13.70
CA ASP A 197 34.38 21.49 -14.06
C ASP A 197 34.23 21.85 -15.54
N ILE A 198 34.16 20.84 -16.41
CA ILE A 198 33.92 21.03 -17.85
C ILE A 198 32.50 21.54 -18.07
N LEU A 199 31.51 21.03 -17.32
CA LEU A 199 30.12 21.44 -17.44
C LEU A 199 29.89 22.86 -16.90
N LEU A 200 30.58 23.25 -15.82
CA LEU A 200 30.55 24.60 -15.25
C LEU A 200 31.42 25.61 -16.00
N SER A 201 32.30 25.16 -16.91
CA SER A 201 32.98 26.05 -17.86
C SER A 201 32.03 26.62 -18.93
N ALA A 202 30.87 25.98 -19.12
CA ALA A 202 29.77 26.55 -19.89
C ALA A 202 29.14 27.72 -19.09
N PRO A 203 28.55 28.73 -19.76
CA PRO A 203 27.96 29.91 -19.12
C PRO A 203 26.61 29.59 -18.45
N ILE A 204 26.59 28.66 -17.50
CA ILE A 204 25.45 28.22 -16.71
C ILE A 204 25.76 28.49 -15.24
N SER A 205 24.85 29.19 -14.55
CA SER A 205 25.03 29.44 -13.12
C SER A 205 24.84 28.16 -12.30
N ARG A 206 25.59 28.02 -11.19
CA ARG A 206 25.47 26.86 -10.28
C ARG A 206 24.05 26.65 -9.75
N ILE A 207 23.35 27.75 -9.45
CA ILE A 207 21.97 27.73 -8.98
C ILE A 207 21.03 27.21 -10.09
N GLN A 208 21.15 27.75 -11.30
CA GLN A 208 20.34 27.29 -12.43
C GLN A 208 20.55 25.80 -12.70
N TYR A 209 21.79 25.32 -12.63
CA TYR A 209 22.11 23.91 -12.83
C TYR A 209 21.37 22.99 -11.84
N ILE A 210 21.38 23.31 -10.54
CA ILE A 210 20.63 22.51 -9.55
C ILE A 210 19.12 22.61 -9.74
N LEU A 211 18.60 23.81 -9.98
CA LEU A 211 17.16 23.99 -10.16
C LEU A 211 16.65 23.22 -11.37
N GLU A 212 17.40 23.19 -12.48
CA GLU A 212 17.04 22.37 -13.65
C GLU A 212 17.07 20.86 -13.35
N LYS A 213 17.97 20.39 -12.46
CA LYS A 213 17.94 18.99 -12.01
C LYS A 213 16.75 18.68 -11.11
N ILE A 214 16.44 19.55 -10.16
CA ILE A 214 15.24 19.40 -9.32
C ILE A 214 13.98 19.42 -10.19
N PHE A 215 13.93 20.28 -11.21
CA PHE A 215 12.84 20.33 -12.17
C PHE A 215 12.74 19.05 -13.02
N PHE A 216 13.86 18.45 -13.42
CA PHE A 216 13.87 17.14 -14.07
C PHE A 216 13.30 16.04 -13.15
N LEU A 217 13.68 16.03 -11.87
CA LEU A 217 13.14 15.08 -10.88
C LEU A 217 11.64 15.27 -10.67
N PHE A 218 11.18 16.52 -10.59
CA PHE A 218 9.75 16.84 -10.56
C PHE A 218 9.03 16.29 -11.81
N PHE A 219 9.58 16.52 -13.00
CA PHE A 219 9.00 16.02 -14.25
C PHE A 219 8.93 14.49 -14.28
N ALA A 220 9.98 13.79 -13.85
CA ALA A 220 9.99 12.33 -13.77
C ALA A 220 8.93 11.81 -12.76
N THR A 221 8.77 12.51 -11.63
CA THR A 221 7.75 12.19 -10.61
C THR A 221 6.34 12.45 -11.11
N LEU A 222 6.13 13.53 -11.86
CA LEU A 222 4.85 13.84 -12.48
C LEU A 222 4.45 12.77 -13.50
N LEU A 223 5.38 12.34 -14.36
CA LEU A 223 5.13 11.24 -15.30
C LEU A 223 4.81 9.94 -14.56
N PHE A 224 5.56 9.63 -13.50
CA PHE A 224 5.28 8.47 -12.65
C PHE A 224 3.86 8.52 -12.07
N ALA A 225 3.45 9.66 -11.51
CA ALA A 225 2.12 9.86 -10.96
C ALA A 225 1.02 9.69 -12.02
N LEU A 226 1.18 10.32 -13.19
CA LEU A 226 0.22 10.22 -14.29
C LEU A 226 0.10 8.80 -14.83
N VAL A 227 1.22 8.10 -15.03
CA VAL A 227 1.24 6.73 -15.52
C VAL A 227 0.62 5.77 -14.50
N THR A 228 0.93 5.97 -13.22
CA THR A 228 0.31 5.21 -12.12
C THR A 228 -1.20 5.39 -12.14
N ALA A 229 -1.69 6.63 -12.08
CA ALA A 229 -3.13 6.92 -12.09
C ALA A 229 -3.83 6.36 -13.33
N THR A 230 -3.19 6.45 -14.50
CA THR A 230 -3.70 5.86 -15.76
C THR A 230 -3.75 4.33 -15.68
N GLY A 231 -2.73 3.70 -15.10
CA GLY A 231 -2.70 2.25 -14.89
C GLY A 231 -3.85 1.77 -14.01
N ILE A 232 -4.07 2.43 -12.85
CA ILE A 232 -5.20 2.12 -11.96
C ILE A 232 -6.52 2.28 -12.72
N TYR A 233 -6.69 3.41 -13.40
CA TYR A 233 -7.93 3.72 -14.12
C TYR A 233 -8.25 2.72 -15.23
N LEU A 234 -7.26 2.34 -16.04
CA LEU A 234 -7.45 1.34 -17.09
C LEU A 234 -7.72 -0.06 -16.52
N GLY A 235 -7.13 -0.38 -15.37
CA GLY A 235 -7.46 -1.59 -14.62
C GLY A 235 -8.92 -1.61 -14.17
N MET A 236 -9.42 -0.52 -13.60
CA MET A 236 -10.83 -0.39 -13.20
C MET A 236 -11.79 -0.46 -14.41
N LEU A 237 -11.41 0.17 -15.52
CA LEU A 237 -12.17 0.08 -16.77
C LEU A 237 -12.32 -1.35 -17.26
N SER A 238 -11.26 -2.16 -17.13
CA SER A 238 -11.29 -3.58 -17.53
C SER A 238 -12.28 -4.41 -16.73
N LEU A 239 -12.60 -3.99 -15.50
CA LEU A 239 -13.56 -4.61 -14.60
C LEU A 239 -14.98 -4.03 -14.71
N GLY A 240 -15.19 -3.02 -15.56
CA GLY A 240 -16.48 -2.32 -15.65
C GLY A 240 -16.81 -1.45 -14.42
N LEU A 241 -15.82 -1.17 -13.56
CA LEU A 241 -15.97 -0.40 -12.31
C LEU A 241 -15.64 1.10 -12.47
N ALA A 242 -15.43 1.56 -13.70
CA ALA A 242 -14.99 2.91 -13.99
C ALA A 242 -16.17 3.89 -14.09
N GLU A 243 -16.44 4.61 -13.01
CA GLU A 243 -17.34 5.77 -13.04
C GLU A 243 -16.55 7.08 -13.25
N PRO A 244 -17.11 8.07 -13.97
CA PRO A 244 -16.44 9.34 -14.24
C PRO A 244 -16.04 10.12 -12.98
N ILE A 245 -16.83 10.02 -11.90
CA ILE A 245 -16.58 10.70 -10.63
C ILE A 245 -15.36 10.09 -9.91
N LYS A 246 -15.10 8.79 -10.10
CA LYS A 246 -13.94 8.09 -9.51
C LYS A 246 -12.62 8.44 -10.21
N PHE A 247 -12.66 8.87 -11.48
CA PHE A 247 -11.46 9.27 -12.23
C PHE A 247 -10.72 10.46 -11.61
N ALA A 248 -11.44 11.56 -11.36
CA ALA A 248 -10.81 12.78 -10.84
C ALA A 248 -10.21 12.56 -9.45
N ILE A 249 -10.89 11.76 -8.62
CA ILE A 249 -10.44 11.40 -7.28
C ILE A 249 -9.14 10.61 -7.37
N ILE A 250 -9.06 9.56 -8.18
CA ILE A 250 -7.83 8.74 -8.32
C ILE A 250 -6.64 9.59 -8.79
N TYR A 251 -6.85 10.43 -9.81
CA TYR A 251 -5.78 11.30 -10.29
C TYR A 251 -5.34 12.29 -9.21
N LEU A 252 -6.28 12.91 -8.48
CA LEU A 252 -5.97 13.83 -7.40
C LEU A 252 -5.22 13.13 -6.26
N THR A 253 -5.65 11.92 -5.89
CA THR A 253 -5.02 11.08 -4.86
C THR A 253 -3.58 10.76 -5.24
N ILE A 254 -3.32 10.30 -6.47
CA ILE A 254 -1.97 9.97 -6.92
C ILE A 254 -1.10 11.22 -7.08
N LEU A 255 -1.65 12.32 -7.62
CA LEU A 255 -0.91 13.58 -7.76
C LEU A 255 -0.55 14.20 -6.41
N SER A 256 -1.35 13.97 -5.37
CA SER A 256 -1.03 14.41 -4.00
C SER A 256 0.22 13.76 -3.42
N SER A 257 0.70 12.65 -4.00
CA SER A 257 1.95 11.99 -3.58
C SER A 257 3.21 12.74 -4.03
N ILE A 258 3.10 13.65 -5.01
CA ILE A 258 4.26 14.32 -5.63
C ILE A 258 5.13 15.04 -4.58
N PRO A 259 4.58 15.88 -3.66
CA PRO A 259 5.39 16.56 -2.65
C PRO A 259 6.16 15.58 -1.75
N MET A 260 5.54 14.46 -1.37
CA MET A 260 6.19 13.42 -0.56
C MET A 260 7.40 12.83 -1.30
N PHE A 261 7.23 12.42 -2.56
CA PHE A 261 8.34 11.91 -3.37
C PHE A 261 9.42 12.95 -3.61
N MET A 262 9.06 14.24 -3.76
CA MET A 262 10.02 15.32 -3.91
C MET A 262 10.87 15.52 -2.64
N VAL A 263 10.29 15.36 -1.45
CA VAL A 263 11.03 15.36 -0.17
C VAL A 263 12.07 14.24 -0.17
N PHE A 264 11.68 12.99 -0.42
CA PHE A 264 12.61 11.85 -0.42
C PHE A 264 13.70 11.99 -1.49
N GLN A 265 13.35 12.43 -2.69
CA GLN A 265 14.32 12.69 -3.75
C GLN A 265 15.33 13.75 -3.36
N THR A 266 14.89 14.83 -2.71
CA THR A 266 15.77 15.92 -2.30
C THR A 266 16.65 15.51 -1.12
N ILE A 267 16.17 14.65 -0.21
CA ILE A 267 17.02 14.01 0.81
C ILE A 267 18.12 13.17 0.14
N GLY A 268 17.78 12.36 -0.86
CA GLY A 268 18.77 11.60 -1.63
C GLY A 268 19.78 12.49 -2.35
N LEU A 269 19.32 13.61 -2.91
CA LEU A 269 20.17 14.61 -3.57
C LEU A 269 21.13 15.30 -2.58
N VAL A 270 20.64 15.75 -1.43
CA VAL A 270 21.44 16.32 -0.33
C VAL A 270 22.43 15.29 0.21
N GLY A 271 22.01 14.03 0.32
CA GLY A 271 22.87 12.91 0.68
C GLY A 271 24.01 12.73 -0.32
N ALA A 272 23.71 12.69 -1.63
CA ALA A 272 24.69 12.54 -2.70
C ALA A 272 25.69 13.70 -2.72
N LEU A 273 25.18 14.92 -2.54
CA LEU A 273 26.01 16.11 -2.37
C LEU A 273 26.95 15.93 -1.19
N SER A 274 26.46 15.52 -0.03
CA SER A 274 27.21 15.39 1.22
C SER A 274 28.30 14.33 1.12
N THR A 275 27.95 13.13 0.64
CA THR A 275 28.86 11.97 0.55
C THR A 275 29.75 11.97 -0.69
N LYS A 276 29.49 12.87 -1.66
CA LYS A 276 30.16 12.93 -2.97
C LYS A 276 30.04 11.63 -3.79
N THR A 277 29.04 10.80 -3.51
CA THR A 277 28.85 9.50 -4.16
C THR A 277 27.38 9.23 -4.38
N GLY A 278 27.04 8.57 -5.49
CA GLY A 278 25.65 8.21 -5.81
C GLY A 278 25.10 7.17 -4.85
N LYS A 279 25.94 6.21 -4.45
CA LYS A 279 25.59 5.17 -3.49
C LYS A 279 25.27 5.74 -2.10
N GLY A 280 26.05 6.73 -1.64
CA GLY A 280 25.80 7.39 -0.37
C GLY A 280 24.50 8.18 -0.36
N GLY A 281 24.22 8.94 -1.43
CA GLY A 281 22.94 9.62 -1.59
C GLY A 281 21.74 8.68 -1.63
N PHE A 282 21.86 7.58 -2.38
CA PHE A 282 20.81 6.58 -2.46
C PHE A 282 20.55 5.94 -1.10
N GLY A 283 21.60 5.57 -0.36
CA GLY A 283 21.49 5.02 0.99
C GLY A 283 20.82 5.98 1.98
N ILE A 284 21.16 7.28 1.94
CA ILE A 284 20.55 8.29 2.80
C ILE A 284 19.07 8.50 2.45
N GLY A 285 18.75 8.64 1.16
CA GLY A 285 17.37 8.82 0.71
C GLY A 285 16.49 7.59 1.01
N MET A 286 16.98 6.40 0.73
CA MET A 286 16.30 5.14 1.04
C MET A 286 16.13 4.93 2.55
N GLY A 287 17.17 5.23 3.32
CA GLY A 287 17.13 5.16 4.79
C GLY A 287 16.05 6.08 5.35
N ALA A 288 15.96 7.31 4.85
CA ALA A 288 14.90 8.25 5.26
C ALA A 288 13.50 7.75 4.87
N MET A 289 13.35 7.13 3.70
CA MET A 289 12.09 6.56 3.23
C MET A 289 11.60 5.40 4.11
N VAL A 290 12.49 4.43 4.39
CA VAL A 290 12.20 3.28 5.26
C VAL A 290 11.98 3.74 6.70
N ALA A 291 12.81 4.63 7.23
CA ALA A 291 12.66 5.15 8.60
C ALA A 291 11.35 5.92 8.77
N SER A 292 10.97 6.72 7.78
CA SER A 292 9.68 7.44 7.78
C SER A 292 8.51 6.47 7.88
N TYR A 293 8.52 5.37 7.11
CA TYR A 293 7.46 4.35 7.19
C TYR A 293 7.49 3.61 8.52
N PHE A 294 8.67 3.24 9.01
CA PHE A 294 8.83 2.58 10.31
C PHE A 294 8.30 3.44 11.47
N PHE A 295 8.58 4.75 11.47
CA PHE A 295 8.05 5.67 12.48
C PHE A 295 6.52 5.76 12.45
N MET A 296 5.91 5.69 11.27
CA MET A 296 4.45 5.64 11.13
C MET A 296 3.91 4.36 11.75
N LEU A 297 4.48 3.19 11.43
CA LEU A 297 4.05 1.91 12.00
C LEU A 297 4.18 1.88 13.52
N VAL A 298 5.33 2.27 14.07
CA VAL A 298 5.54 2.27 15.53
C VAL A 298 4.53 3.20 16.22
N ALA A 299 4.20 4.34 15.63
CA ALA A 299 3.21 5.24 16.20
C ALA A 299 1.79 4.67 16.20
N ILE A 300 1.45 3.79 15.25
CA ILE A 300 0.16 3.09 15.19
C ILE A 300 0.10 1.98 16.25
N PHE A 301 1.15 1.18 16.39
CA PHE A 301 1.14 0.03 17.31
C PHE A 301 1.44 0.36 18.77
N VAL A 302 2.15 1.46 19.03
CA VAL A 302 2.63 1.81 20.37
C VAL A 302 2.14 3.21 20.75
N GLU A 303 1.04 3.30 21.48
CA GLU A 303 0.43 4.57 21.90
C GLU A 303 1.43 5.51 22.58
N LYS A 304 2.31 4.98 23.46
CA LYS A 304 3.37 5.75 24.14
C LYS A 304 4.37 6.41 23.18
N LEU A 305 4.53 5.85 21.98
CA LEU A 305 5.40 6.36 20.92
C LEU A 305 4.61 7.04 19.81
N GLY A 306 3.35 7.40 20.04
CA GLY A 306 2.49 8.10 19.08
C GLY A 306 3.08 9.41 18.58
N TRP A 307 4.02 10.04 19.29
CA TRP A 307 4.74 11.24 18.83
C TRP A 307 5.65 10.98 17.62
N LEU A 308 6.10 9.75 17.37
CA LEU A 308 6.92 9.39 16.21
C LEU A 308 6.22 9.66 14.88
N GLN A 309 4.88 9.68 14.88
CA GLN A 309 4.11 10.01 13.68
C GLN A 309 4.51 11.39 13.11
N TYR A 310 4.85 12.37 13.96
CA TYR A 310 5.19 13.73 13.51
C TYR A 310 6.56 13.79 12.80
N LEU A 311 7.43 12.80 13.03
CA LEU A 311 8.70 12.62 12.32
C LEU A 311 8.54 11.84 11.01
N SER A 312 7.42 11.15 10.83
CA SER A 312 7.14 10.42 9.59
C SER A 312 6.73 11.38 8.49
N ILE A 313 7.46 11.36 7.36
CA ILE A 313 7.07 12.07 6.14
C ILE A 313 5.78 11.46 5.58
N ASN A 314 5.60 10.13 5.72
CA ASN A 314 4.43 9.41 5.21
C ASN A 314 3.13 9.84 5.90
N LYS A 315 3.19 10.27 7.17
CA LYS A 315 2.01 10.81 7.87
C LYS A 315 1.35 11.96 7.10
N TYR A 316 2.15 12.80 6.43
CA TYR A 316 1.64 13.98 5.76
C TYR A 316 1.08 13.69 4.35
N TRP A 317 1.10 12.44 3.91
CA TRP A 317 0.41 12.01 2.69
C TRP A 317 -0.80 11.13 3.05
N ASP A 318 -1.85 11.77 3.56
CA ASP A 318 -3.14 11.11 3.84
C ASP A 318 -3.96 11.02 2.54
N TYR A 319 -3.67 9.98 1.76
CA TYR A 319 -4.38 9.69 0.52
C TYR A 319 -5.82 9.22 0.75
N ASN A 320 -6.13 8.68 1.93
CA ASN A 320 -7.47 8.20 2.28
C ASN A 320 -8.46 9.35 2.47
N MET A 321 -7.99 10.51 2.93
CA MET A 321 -8.80 11.73 2.99
C MET A 321 -9.35 12.16 1.61
N ILE A 322 -8.57 11.95 0.55
CA ILE A 322 -8.99 12.26 -0.81
C ILE A 322 -9.90 11.15 -1.35
N LEU A 323 -9.51 9.89 -1.13
CA LEU A 323 -10.20 8.73 -1.70
C LEU A 323 -11.59 8.49 -1.10
N TYR A 324 -11.74 8.66 0.22
CA TYR A 324 -12.99 8.41 0.95
C TYR A 324 -13.77 9.69 1.23
N ASP A 325 -13.11 10.72 1.76
CA ASP A 325 -13.79 11.92 2.24
C ASP A 325 -13.99 12.95 1.10
N GLY A 326 -13.41 12.70 -0.09
CA GLY A 326 -13.45 13.61 -1.23
C GLY A 326 -12.78 14.96 -0.95
N SER A 327 -11.97 15.05 0.12
CA SER A 327 -11.42 16.30 0.63
C SER A 327 -9.90 16.33 0.48
N PHE A 328 -9.37 17.49 0.09
CA PHE A 328 -7.93 17.61 -0.13
C PHE A 328 -7.21 18.01 1.17
N PRO A 329 -6.16 17.27 1.61
CA PRO A 329 -5.40 17.56 2.83
C PRO A 329 -4.44 18.74 2.61
N PHE A 330 -4.98 19.96 2.57
CA PHE A 330 -4.21 21.18 2.27
C PHE A 330 -3.06 21.41 3.26
N TRP A 331 -3.31 21.22 4.56
CA TRP A 331 -2.31 21.46 5.60
C TRP A 331 -1.12 20.49 5.47
N GLN A 332 -1.40 19.20 5.35
CA GLN A 332 -0.40 18.15 5.25
C GLN A 332 0.42 18.32 3.96
N THR A 333 -0.25 18.61 2.84
CA THR A 333 0.40 18.95 1.57
C THR A 333 1.31 20.18 1.70
N ALA A 334 0.85 21.23 2.39
CA ALA A 334 1.65 22.43 2.60
C ALA A 334 2.92 22.15 3.43
N VAL A 335 2.83 21.28 4.45
CA VAL A 335 4.00 20.82 5.21
C VAL A 335 5.00 20.11 4.32
N LEU A 336 4.57 19.16 3.48
CA LEU A 336 5.46 18.47 2.53
C LEU A 336 6.13 19.44 1.54
N CYS A 337 5.37 20.39 1.00
CA CYS A 337 5.90 21.44 0.13
C CYS A 337 6.94 22.32 0.86
N ALA A 338 6.68 22.71 2.11
CA ALA A 338 7.63 23.49 2.91
C ALA A 338 8.91 22.70 3.17
N MET A 339 8.81 21.41 3.53
CA MET A 339 9.97 20.52 3.70
C MET A 339 10.79 20.42 2.42
N PHE A 340 10.12 20.24 1.28
CA PHE A 340 10.77 20.19 -0.03
C PHE A 340 11.51 21.49 -0.36
N ILE A 341 10.90 22.66 -0.11
CA ILE A 341 11.52 23.97 -0.35
C ILE A 341 12.77 24.15 0.52
N VAL A 342 12.67 23.82 1.83
CA VAL A 342 13.80 23.93 2.76
C VAL A 342 14.95 23.01 2.33
N LEU A 343 14.66 21.74 2.02
CA LEU A 343 15.67 20.79 1.55
C LEU A 343 16.29 21.20 0.21
N SER A 344 15.51 21.80 -0.70
CA SER A 344 16.02 22.34 -1.95
C SER A 344 16.97 23.51 -1.70
N GLY A 345 16.65 24.38 -0.75
CA GLY A 345 17.54 25.46 -0.28
C GLY A 345 18.86 24.90 0.28
N VAL A 346 18.79 23.83 1.08
CA VAL A 346 19.99 23.13 1.59
C VAL A 346 20.80 22.54 0.44
N ALA A 347 20.18 21.91 -0.55
CA ALA A 347 20.88 21.38 -1.72
C ALA A 347 21.63 22.48 -2.51
N VAL A 348 20.97 23.62 -2.74
CA VAL A 348 21.59 24.79 -3.39
C VAL A 348 22.75 25.34 -2.54
N TYR A 349 22.56 25.47 -1.23
CA TYR A 349 23.61 25.94 -0.33
C TYR A 349 24.83 25.02 -0.33
N LEU A 350 24.64 23.71 -0.18
CA LEU A 350 25.72 22.72 -0.16
C LEU A 350 26.50 22.69 -1.47
N PHE A 351 25.85 22.89 -2.61
CA PHE A 351 26.50 22.93 -3.91
C PHE A 351 27.26 24.23 -4.17
N ASN A 352 26.78 25.35 -3.63
CA ASN A 352 27.49 26.63 -3.72
C ASN A 352 28.70 26.67 -2.78
N MET A 353 28.58 26.11 -1.58
CA MET A 353 29.65 26.06 -0.58
C MET A 353 30.75 25.05 -0.91
N LYS A 354 30.45 24.00 -1.69
CA LYS A 354 31.47 23.04 -2.09
C LYS A 354 32.33 23.64 -3.21
N ASP A 355 33.57 23.95 -2.85
CA ASP A 355 34.70 23.87 -3.76
C ASP A 355 34.77 22.42 -4.24
N LEU A 356 34.35 22.21 -5.48
CA LEU A 356 34.48 20.93 -6.14
C LEU A 356 35.98 20.66 -6.25
N PRO A 357 36.50 19.57 -5.66
CA PRO A 357 37.92 19.30 -5.72
C PRO A 357 38.29 18.97 -7.17
N THR A 358 39.22 19.76 -7.71
CA THR A 358 39.97 19.52 -8.94
C THR A 358 40.50 18.09 -9.05
#